data_AF-A0A538N5J1-F1
#
_entry.id   AF-A0A538N5J1-F1
#
_cell.length_a   1.000
_cell.length_b   1.000
_cell.length_c   1.000
_cell.angle_alpha   90.00
_cell.angle_beta   90.00
_cell.angle_gamma   90.00
#
_symmetry.space_group_name_H-M   'P 1'
#
loop_
_entity.id
_entity.type
_entity.pdbx_description
1 polymer ?
#
loop_
_entity_poly.entity_id
_entity_poly.type
_entity_poly.pdbx_seq_one_letter_code
_entity_poly.pdbx_strand_id
1 'polypeptide(L)'
;MAARITQIQVQLGIKAGQPTSTDGSAFAGELSALTGTGTGGGDAVVASAEKYLGVPYKFGGTDPATGLDCSGFVQRTFSDLGIKLPRIAADQAKVGQAVPSLAQARPGDLLAFGQPVDHIAIYVGDGKMIAAPHTGDHVKIESVYTTPTAIRRVIPSASTSTVDALRPAGLNVASGLGPVPYGNLFTQAGAKYGVSPKLLAAVAKVESNYNPRAVSPAGAQGLMQLMPGTAAGLGVDPLDPAQAVDGSARMLAGLLKKFDSTPLALAAYNAGAGAVQRYGGIPPYAETQAYVPKVEAALAALG
;
A
#
# COMPACT_ATOMS: atom_id res chain seq x y z
N MET A 1 32.11 -51.97 -5.89
CA MET A 1 31.40 -50.84 -5.27
C MET A 1 30.05 -50.48 -5.93
N ALA A 2 29.65 -51.08 -7.07
CA ALA A 2 28.36 -50.78 -7.71
C ALA A 2 27.14 -51.52 -7.10
N ALA A 3 27.34 -52.64 -6.40
CA ALA A 3 26.24 -53.47 -5.90
C ALA A 3 25.55 -52.95 -4.62
N ARG A 4 26.10 -51.93 -3.93
CA ARG A 4 25.50 -51.39 -2.69
C ARG A 4 24.54 -50.23 -2.88
N ILE A 5 24.56 -49.56 -4.03
CA ILE A 5 23.68 -48.41 -4.31
C ILE A 5 22.28 -48.89 -4.70
N THR A 6 22.19 -49.97 -5.48
CA THR A 6 20.92 -50.52 -5.97
C THR A 6 20.05 -51.12 -4.86
N GLN A 7 20.66 -51.68 -3.80
CA GLN A 7 19.91 -52.22 -2.66
C GLN A 7 19.24 -51.14 -1.79
N ILE A 8 19.81 -49.94 -1.73
CA ILE A 8 19.25 -48.84 -0.92
C ILE A 8 17.99 -48.25 -1.59
N GLN A 9 17.92 -48.24 -2.93
CA GLN A 9 16.77 -47.71 -3.66
C GLN A 9 15.51 -48.59 -3.55
N VAL A 10 15.68 -49.91 -3.48
CA VAL A 10 14.55 -50.85 -3.32
C VAL A 10 13.99 -50.80 -1.89
N GLN A 11 14.80 -50.44 -0.90
CA GLN A 11 14.38 -50.35 0.50
C GLN A 11 13.63 -49.06 0.85
N LEU A 12 13.67 -48.04 -0.03
CA LEU A 12 13.07 -46.71 0.18
C LEU A 12 11.77 -46.46 -0.62
N GLY A 13 11.30 -47.43 -1.42
CA GLY A 13 9.97 -47.35 -2.05
C GLY A 13 9.75 -46.19 -3.03
N ILE A 14 10.80 -45.59 -3.59
CA ILE A 14 10.66 -44.47 -4.52
C ILE A 14 10.40 -45.01 -5.93
N LYS A 15 9.14 -44.92 -6.36
CA LYS A 15 8.71 -45.20 -7.74
C LYS A 15 9.08 -44.02 -8.64
N ALA A 16 9.83 -44.27 -9.70
CA ALA A 16 10.08 -43.29 -10.76
C ALA A 16 8.80 -43.10 -11.59
N GLY A 17 8.28 -41.88 -11.63
CA GLY A 17 7.15 -41.54 -12.49
C GLY A 17 6.28 -40.39 -11.96
N GLN A 18 6.83 -39.17 -11.88
CA GLN A 18 6.05 -37.95 -12.08
C GLN A 18 6.90 -36.95 -12.88
N PRO A 19 6.28 -36.18 -13.80
CA PRO A 19 7.01 -35.30 -14.70
C PRO A 19 7.66 -34.17 -13.91
N THR A 20 8.98 -34.05 -14.01
CA THR A 20 9.71 -32.85 -13.63
C THR A 20 9.44 -31.78 -14.69
N SER A 21 8.35 -31.03 -14.52
CA SER A 21 8.14 -29.80 -15.27
C SER A 21 8.95 -28.69 -14.60
N THR A 22 10.08 -28.36 -15.19
CA THR A 22 11.04 -27.33 -14.72
C THR A 22 10.66 -25.91 -15.15
N ASP A 23 9.48 -25.70 -15.73
CA ASP A 23 9.02 -24.38 -16.14
C ASP A 23 8.27 -23.68 -15.01
N GLY A 24 8.93 -22.72 -14.39
CA GLY A 24 8.35 -21.85 -13.36
C GLY A 24 7.12 -21.07 -13.84
N SER A 25 6.86 -21.00 -15.14
CA SER A 25 5.66 -20.36 -15.70
C SER A 25 4.41 -21.25 -15.60
N ALA A 26 4.54 -22.58 -15.65
CA ALA A 26 3.43 -23.49 -15.43
C ALA A 26 3.03 -23.53 -13.95
N PHE A 27 4.02 -23.53 -13.05
CA PHE A 27 3.79 -23.38 -11.61
C PHE A 27 3.26 -21.99 -11.24
N ALA A 28 3.74 -20.90 -11.89
CA ALA A 28 3.19 -19.55 -11.69
C ALA A 28 1.79 -19.39 -12.31
N GLY A 29 1.47 -20.14 -13.36
CA GLY A 29 0.15 -20.21 -13.98
C GLY A 29 -0.85 -20.98 -13.12
N GLU A 30 -0.45 -22.16 -12.61
CA GLU A 30 -1.24 -22.94 -11.65
C GLU A 30 -1.33 -22.24 -10.29
N LEU A 31 -0.26 -21.58 -9.83
CA LEU A 31 -0.29 -20.75 -8.63
C LEU A 31 -1.12 -19.49 -8.86
N SER A 32 -1.11 -18.83 -10.03
CA SER A 32 -2.05 -17.74 -10.35
C SER A 32 -3.50 -18.22 -10.42
N ALA A 33 -3.73 -19.45 -10.85
CA ALA A 33 -5.05 -20.08 -10.87
C ALA A 33 -5.51 -20.51 -9.46
N LEU A 34 -4.58 -20.92 -8.58
CA LEU A 34 -4.81 -21.26 -7.16
C LEU A 34 -4.80 -20.03 -6.22
N THR A 35 -4.14 -18.94 -6.61
CA THR A 35 -4.16 -17.60 -5.98
C THR A 35 -5.09 -16.65 -6.73
N GLY A 36 -6.02 -17.20 -7.52
CA GLY A 36 -7.17 -16.44 -8.01
C GLY A 36 -7.78 -15.70 -6.82
N THR A 37 -7.76 -14.37 -6.89
CA THR A 37 -8.31 -13.45 -5.89
C THR A 37 -7.69 -13.53 -4.49
N GLY A 38 -6.37 -13.32 -4.39
CA GLY A 38 -5.80 -12.73 -3.17
C GLY A 38 -6.47 -11.37 -2.91
N THR A 39 -7.50 -11.39 -2.08
CA THR A 39 -8.44 -10.30 -1.86
C THR A 39 -7.73 -9.20 -1.07
N GLY A 40 -7.10 -8.26 -1.79
CA GLY A 40 -6.77 -6.97 -1.23
C GLY A 40 -8.04 -6.37 -0.63
N GLY A 41 -7.93 -5.77 0.55
CA GLY A 41 -9.11 -5.30 1.31
C GLY A 41 -10.11 -4.48 0.47
N GLY A 42 -9.64 -3.74 -0.53
CA GLY A 42 -10.50 -3.00 -1.48
C GLY A 42 -11.23 -3.88 -2.50
N ASP A 43 -10.52 -4.80 -3.15
CA ASP A 43 -11.10 -5.75 -4.11
C ASP A 43 -12.11 -6.69 -3.44
N ALA A 44 -11.90 -7.00 -2.15
CA ALA A 44 -12.85 -7.76 -1.34
C ALA A 44 -14.16 -7.02 -1.15
N VAL A 45 -14.10 -5.70 -0.96
CA VAL A 45 -15.29 -4.85 -0.86
C VAL A 45 -16.02 -4.83 -2.19
N VAL A 46 -15.30 -4.69 -3.32
CA VAL A 46 -15.92 -4.71 -4.65
C VAL A 46 -16.58 -6.06 -4.95
N ALA A 47 -15.86 -7.16 -4.74
CA ALA A 47 -16.42 -8.51 -4.93
C ALA A 47 -17.61 -8.79 -3.99
N SER A 48 -17.61 -8.24 -2.78
CA SER A 48 -18.75 -8.30 -1.86
C SER A 48 -19.93 -7.45 -2.36
N ALA A 49 -19.65 -6.24 -2.87
CA ALA A 49 -20.64 -5.33 -3.42
C ALA A 49 -21.34 -5.91 -4.65
N GLU A 50 -20.59 -6.58 -5.53
CA GLU A 50 -21.10 -7.18 -6.77
C GLU A 50 -22.17 -8.25 -6.53
N LYS A 51 -22.19 -8.91 -5.36
CA LYS A 51 -23.24 -9.86 -4.97
C LYS A 51 -24.63 -9.23 -4.91
N TYR A 52 -24.70 -7.91 -4.73
CA TYR A 52 -25.94 -7.17 -4.59
C TYR A 52 -26.41 -6.54 -5.89
N LEU A 53 -25.69 -6.69 -7.01
CA LEU A 53 -26.13 -6.19 -8.32
C LEU A 53 -27.52 -6.73 -8.67
N GLY A 54 -28.41 -5.84 -9.10
CA GLY A 54 -29.80 -6.18 -9.41
C GLY A 54 -30.76 -6.14 -8.23
N VAL A 55 -30.27 -6.02 -6.98
CA VAL A 55 -31.17 -5.88 -5.81
C VAL A 55 -31.96 -4.58 -5.93
N PRO A 56 -33.30 -4.61 -5.84
CA PRO A 56 -34.13 -3.41 -5.95
C PRO A 56 -33.80 -2.37 -4.88
N TYR A 57 -33.84 -1.09 -5.26
CA TYR A 57 -33.76 -0.03 -4.27
C TYR A 57 -35.01 -0.02 -3.41
N LYS A 58 -34.82 0.08 -2.09
CA LYS A 58 -35.89 0.30 -1.13
C LYS A 58 -35.45 1.33 -0.10
N PHE A 59 -36.15 2.47 -0.02
CA PHE A 59 -35.86 3.49 0.98
C PHE A 59 -35.93 2.90 2.40
N GLY A 60 -34.89 3.09 3.21
CA GLY A 60 -34.79 2.47 4.52
C GLY A 60 -34.39 0.98 4.51
N GLY A 61 -34.18 0.38 3.35
CA GLY A 61 -33.92 -1.05 3.18
C GLY A 61 -32.52 -1.49 3.64
N THR A 62 -32.47 -2.57 4.42
CA THR A 62 -31.22 -3.21 4.89
C THR A 62 -31.18 -4.72 4.59
N ASP A 63 -32.19 -5.22 3.88
CA ASP A 63 -32.36 -6.64 3.61
C ASP A 63 -32.31 -6.88 2.10
N PRO A 64 -31.28 -7.56 1.57
CA PRO A 64 -31.14 -7.81 0.15
C PRO A 64 -32.30 -8.61 -0.46
N ALA A 65 -33.05 -9.37 0.35
CA ALA A 65 -34.22 -10.10 -0.14
C ALA A 65 -35.42 -9.19 -0.43
N THR A 66 -35.52 -8.04 0.24
CA THR A 66 -36.66 -7.10 0.07
C THR A 66 -36.25 -5.74 -0.51
N GLY A 67 -34.95 -5.47 -0.63
CA GLY A 67 -34.38 -4.27 -1.22
C GLY A 67 -33.45 -3.50 -0.27
N LEU A 68 -32.53 -2.75 -0.86
CA LEU A 68 -31.49 -1.99 -0.15
C LEU A 68 -31.59 -0.49 -0.49
N ASP A 69 -31.38 0.40 0.49
CA ASP A 69 -31.02 1.79 0.19
C ASP A 69 -29.50 1.97 0.07
N CYS A 70 -29.03 3.16 -0.32
CA CYS A 70 -27.61 3.47 -0.52
C CYS A 70 -26.74 3.07 0.69
N SER A 71 -27.15 3.47 1.89
CA SER A 71 -26.43 3.19 3.13
C SER A 71 -26.61 1.76 3.63
N GLY A 72 -27.76 1.12 3.38
CA GLY A 72 -28.03 -0.28 3.68
C GLY A 72 -27.21 -1.21 2.78
N PHE A 73 -27.04 -0.86 1.51
CA PHE A 73 -26.16 -1.55 0.56
C PHE A 73 -24.69 -1.48 1.01
N VAL A 74 -24.19 -0.29 1.35
CA VAL A 74 -22.83 -0.13 1.89
C VAL A 74 -22.66 -0.91 3.20
N GLN A 75 -23.61 -0.78 4.14
CA GLN A 75 -23.55 -1.50 5.41
C GLN A 75 -23.52 -3.01 5.21
N ARG A 76 -24.34 -3.54 4.30
CA ARG A 76 -24.42 -4.97 4.01
C ARG A 76 -23.12 -5.49 3.39
N THR A 77 -22.60 -4.77 2.39
CA THR A 77 -21.34 -5.10 1.71
C THR A 77 -20.17 -5.26 2.70
N PHE A 78 -20.05 -4.33 3.65
CA PHE A 78 -18.99 -4.36 4.67
C PHE A 78 -19.28 -5.38 5.78
N SER A 79 -20.55 -5.63 6.10
CA SER A 79 -20.94 -6.66 7.07
C SER A 79 -20.57 -8.07 6.62
N ASP A 80 -20.64 -8.37 5.32
CA ASP A 80 -20.18 -9.65 4.75
C ASP A 80 -18.66 -9.87 4.94
N LEU A 81 -17.91 -8.78 5.15
CA LEU A 81 -16.49 -8.77 5.44
C LEU A 81 -16.20 -8.66 6.95
N GLY A 82 -17.24 -8.75 7.79
CA GLY A 82 -17.12 -8.64 9.25
C GLY A 82 -16.95 -7.20 9.77
N ILE A 83 -17.12 -6.18 8.92
CA ILE A 83 -16.95 -4.77 9.29
C ILE A 83 -18.31 -4.13 9.54
N LYS A 84 -18.49 -3.59 10.74
CA LYS A 84 -19.74 -2.91 11.13
C LYS A 84 -19.67 -1.43 10.78
N LEU A 85 -20.55 -1.00 9.89
CA LEU A 85 -20.73 0.41 9.54
C LEU A 85 -22.00 1.00 10.17
N PRO A 86 -22.03 2.32 10.46
CA PRO A 86 -23.23 3.03 10.87
C PRO A 86 -24.36 2.86 9.85
N ARG A 87 -25.61 3.02 10.29
CA ARG A 87 -26.78 2.86 9.41
C ARG A 87 -26.95 3.99 8.39
N ILE A 88 -26.53 5.21 8.73
CA ILE A 88 -26.83 6.43 7.97
C ILE A 88 -25.62 6.84 7.13
N ALA A 89 -25.86 7.21 5.86
CA ALA A 89 -24.83 7.62 4.89
C ALA A 89 -23.91 8.74 5.42
N ALA A 90 -24.48 9.75 6.09
CA ALA A 90 -23.72 10.85 6.68
C ALA A 90 -22.71 10.42 7.77
N ASP A 91 -23.00 9.34 8.51
CA ASP A 91 -22.07 8.80 9.50
C ASP A 91 -21.08 7.82 8.86
N GLN A 92 -21.51 7.04 7.87
CA GLN A 92 -20.62 6.22 7.05
C GLN A 92 -19.54 7.08 6.37
N ALA A 93 -19.91 8.27 5.90
CA ALA A 93 -19.01 9.26 5.31
C ALA A 93 -17.99 9.86 6.29
N LYS A 94 -17.98 9.45 7.56
CA LYS A 94 -16.98 9.83 8.59
C LYS A 94 -16.11 8.64 9.02
N VAL A 95 -16.43 7.42 8.59
CA VAL A 95 -15.69 6.21 8.98
C VAL A 95 -14.44 6.05 8.13
N GLY A 96 -13.34 5.60 8.74
CA GLY A 96 -12.10 5.29 8.03
C GLY A 96 -11.27 6.53 7.68
N GLN A 97 -10.28 6.31 6.81
CA GLN A 97 -9.32 7.35 6.40
C GLN A 97 -9.92 8.22 5.29
N ALA A 98 -9.76 9.55 5.39
CA ALA A 98 -10.11 10.46 4.31
C ALA A 98 -9.22 10.23 3.09
N VAL A 99 -9.80 10.15 1.90
CA VAL A 99 -9.07 10.11 0.63
C VAL A 99 -9.24 11.47 -0.06
N PRO A 100 -8.15 12.21 -0.34
CA PRO A 100 -8.24 13.60 -0.82
C PRO A 100 -8.93 13.83 -2.16
N SER A 101 -8.95 12.84 -3.06
CA SER A 101 -9.54 13.01 -4.39
C SER A 101 -9.88 11.68 -5.05
N LEU A 102 -10.72 11.72 -6.10
CA LEU A 102 -11.08 10.54 -6.89
C LEU A 102 -9.84 9.92 -7.57
N ALA A 103 -8.83 10.71 -7.92
CA ALA A 103 -7.57 10.22 -8.46
C ALA A 103 -6.76 9.36 -7.47
N GLN A 104 -7.02 9.51 -6.17
CA GLN A 104 -6.40 8.73 -5.10
C GLN A 104 -7.34 7.66 -4.54
N ALA A 105 -8.59 7.62 -5.02
CA ALA A 105 -9.55 6.60 -4.68
C ALA A 105 -9.08 5.26 -5.26
N ARG A 106 -9.30 4.21 -4.48
CA ARG A 106 -9.02 2.82 -4.84
C ARG A 106 -10.31 2.02 -4.80
N PRO A 107 -10.41 0.92 -5.57
CA PRO A 107 -11.53 -0.01 -5.45
C PRO A 107 -11.83 -0.31 -3.97
N GLY A 108 -13.11 -0.24 -3.58
CA GLY A 108 -13.58 -0.42 -2.21
C GLY A 108 -13.66 0.85 -1.35
N ASP A 109 -13.17 2.00 -1.82
CA ASP A 109 -13.38 3.28 -1.12
C ASP A 109 -14.85 3.72 -1.22
N LEU A 110 -15.38 4.31 -0.14
CA LEU A 110 -16.71 4.89 -0.12
C LEU A 110 -16.70 6.27 -0.79
N LEU A 111 -17.66 6.52 -1.66
CA LEU A 111 -17.93 7.82 -2.27
C LEU A 111 -19.21 8.39 -1.66
N ALA A 112 -19.13 9.53 -0.97
CA ALA A 112 -20.29 10.22 -0.40
C ALA A 112 -20.63 11.46 -1.24
N PHE A 113 -21.93 11.73 -1.39
CA PHE A 113 -22.46 12.83 -2.19
C PHE A 113 -23.50 13.62 -1.40
N GLY A 114 -23.66 14.90 -1.74
CA GLY A 114 -24.58 15.82 -1.06
C GLY A 114 -23.97 16.54 0.16
N GLN A 115 -24.60 17.66 0.52
CA GLN A 115 -24.35 18.40 1.77
C GLN A 115 -25.70 18.87 2.35
N PRO A 116 -26.24 18.21 3.40
CA PRO A 116 -25.71 17.01 4.09
C PRO A 116 -25.65 15.79 3.15
N VAL A 117 -24.83 14.78 3.51
CA VAL A 117 -24.68 13.57 2.69
C VAL A 117 -26.01 12.83 2.62
N ASP A 118 -26.55 12.69 1.41
CA ASP A 118 -27.81 12.01 1.11
C ASP A 118 -27.61 10.72 0.29
N HIS A 119 -26.47 10.57 -0.37
CA HIS A 119 -26.14 9.42 -1.19
C HIS A 119 -24.71 8.92 -0.92
N ILE A 120 -24.53 7.60 -0.99
CA ILE A 120 -23.24 6.93 -0.77
C ILE A 120 -23.11 5.71 -1.68
N ALA A 121 -21.91 5.49 -2.20
CA ALA A 121 -21.58 4.43 -3.15
C ALA A 121 -20.20 3.83 -2.85
N ILE A 122 -19.86 2.73 -3.54
CA ILE A 122 -18.55 2.07 -3.44
C ILE A 122 -17.82 2.25 -4.77
N TYR A 123 -16.62 2.82 -4.72
CA TYR A 123 -15.76 2.98 -5.89
C TYR A 123 -15.25 1.62 -6.36
N VAL A 124 -15.31 1.36 -7.68
CA VAL A 124 -14.81 0.10 -8.27
C VAL A 124 -13.56 0.28 -9.13
N GLY A 125 -13.13 1.52 -9.35
CA GLY A 125 -12.04 1.86 -10.27
C GLY A 125 -12.56 2.50 -11.56
N ASP A 126 -11.62 3.01 -12.38
CA ASP A 126 -11.89 3.58 -13.72
C ASP A 126 -13.02 4.62 -13.78
N GLY A 127 -13.19 5.42 -12.72
CA GLY A 127 -14.25 6.43 -12.64
C GLY A 127 -15.65 5.82 -12.51
N LYS A 128 -15.78 4.57 -12.07
CA LYS A 128 -17.05 3.86 -11.85
C LYS A 128 -17.30 3.54 -10.38
N MET A 129 -18.56 3.35 -10.04
CA MET A 129 -19.01 2.98 -8.70
C MET A 129 -20.17 2.00 -8.74
N ILE A 130 -20.32 1.18 -7.69
CA ILE A 130 -21.55 0.44 -7.42
C ILE A 130 -22.38 1.28 -6.45
N ALA A 131 -23.63 1.53 -6.81
CA ALA A 131 -24.55 2.34 -6.03
C ALA A 131 -25.96 1.74 -6.03
N ALA A 132 -26.71 2.00 -4.96
CA ALA A 132 -28.18 1.86 -4.92
C ALA A 132 -28.78 3.28 -5.01
N PRO A 133 -29.12 3.77 -6.21
CA PRO A 133 -29.27 5.22 -6.44
C PRO A 133 -30.57 5.79 -5.88
N HIS A 134 -31.73 5.24 -6.26
CA HIS A 134 -33.03 5.77 -5.85
C HIS A 134 -34.19 4.78 -6.09
N THR A 135 -35.36 5.11 -5.56
CA THR A 135 -36.61 4.38 -5.78
C THR A 135 -36.89 4.18 -7.27
N GLY A 136 -37.32 2.97 -7.62
CA GLY A 136 -37.58 2.59 -9.02
C GLY A 136 -36.34 2.08 -9.76
N ASP A 137 -35.17 2.05 -9.10
CA ASP A 137 -33.94 1.49 -9.65
C ASP A 137 -33.41 0.31 -8.82
N HIS A 138 -32.22 -0.18 -9.12
CA HIS A 138 -31.55 -1.30 -8.49
C HIS A 138 -30.06 -1.01 -8.27
N VAL A 139 -29.42 -1.81 -7.42
CA VAL A 139 -27.96 -1.78 -7.25
C VAL A 139 -27.30 -2.07 -8.60
N LYS A 140 -26.47 -1.15 -9.08
CA LYS A 140 -25.82 -1.26 -10.40
C LYS A 140 -24.44 -0.61 -10.40
N ILE A 141 -23.63 -0.97 -11.39
CA ILE A 141 -22.40 -0.25 -11.72
C ILE A 141 -22.77 0.94 -12.60
N GLU A 142 -22.32 2.12 -12.24
CA GLU A 142 -22.49 3.34 -13.02
C GLU A 142 -21.23 4.21 -12.98
N SER A 143 -21.20 5.25 -13.82
CA SER A 143 -20.10 6.22 -13.80
C SER A 143 -20.24 7.15 -12.59
N VAL A 144 -19.11 7.54 -12.01
CA VAL A 144 -19.07 8.61 -11.01
C VAL A 144 -19.47 9.92 -11.71
N TYR A 145 -20.73 10.31 -11.57
CA TYR A 145 -21.36 11.37 -12.36
C TYR A 145 -21.04 12.78 -11.86
N THR A 146 -20.51 12.92 -10.65
CA THR A 146 -20.09 14.20 -10.06
C THR A 146 -18.97 14.00 -9.05
N THR A 147 -18.30 15.07 -8.66
CA THR A 147 -17.27 15.02 -7.62
C THR A 147 -17.89 14.66 -6.26
N PRO A 148 -17.43 13.58 -5.60
CA PRO A 148 -17.89 13.23 -4.26
C PRO A 148 -17.57 14.33 -3.26
N THR A 149 -18.48 14.56 -2.31
CA THR A 149 -18.28 15.52 -1.20
C THR A 149 -17.32 14.97 -0.14
N ALA A 150 -17.22 13.65 -0.02
CA ALA A 150 -16.17 12.98 0.75
C ALA A 150 -15.83 11.61 0.16
N ILE A 151 -14.58 11.18 0.33
CA ILE A 151 -14.13 9.82 -0.01
C ILE A 151 -13.50 9.18 1.22
N ARG A 152 -13.88 7.94 1.53
CA ARG A 152 -13.43 7.23 2.74
C ARG A 152 -12.90 5.83 2.45
N ARG A 153 -11.70 5.55 2.94
CA ARG A 153 -11.12 4.21 2.95
C ARG A 153 -11.38 3.53 4.28
N VAL A 154 -12.28 2.54 4.27
CA VAL A 154 -12.72 1.83 5.48
C VAL A 154 -11.84 0.61 5.76
N ILE A 155 -11.45 -0.15 4.74
CA ILE A 155 -10.50 -1.26 4.90
C ILE A 155 -9.11 -0.75 4.56
N PRO A 156 -8.14 -0.74 5.50
CA PRO A 156 -6.75 -0.57 5.13
C PRO A 156 -6.39 -1.74 4.21
N SER A 157 -5.79 -1.48 3.04
CA SER A 157 -5.36 -2.52 2.11
C SER A 157 -4.64 -3.60 2.91
N ALA A 158 -5.18 -4.83 2.89
CA ALA A 158 -4.65 -5.93 3.68
C ALA A 158 -3.13 -5.99 3.53
N SER A 159 -2.42 -5.70 4.62
CA SER A 159 -1.08 -6.22 4.81
C SER A 159 -1.21 -7.72 4.63
N THR A 160 -0.51 -8.27 3.64
CA THR A 160 -0.41 -9.70 3.34
C THR A 160 0.23 -10.45 4.51
N SER A 161 -0.51 -10.63 5.60
CA SER A 161 -0.05 -11.27 6.84
C SER A 161 -0.57 -12.71 7.00
N THR A 162 -1.25 -13.28 6.00
CA THR A 162 -1.80 -14.65 6.09
C THR A 162 -1.19 -15.67 5.13
N VAL A 163 -0.20 -15.30 4.30
CA VAL A 163 0.60 -16.27 3.53
C VAL A 163 1.85 -16.75 4.27
N ASP A 164 2.14 -16.21 5.45
CA ASP A 164 3.36 -16.54 6.22
C ASP A 164 3.22 -17.82 7.07
N ALA A 165 2.00 -18.31 7.31
CA ALA A 165 1.76 -19.50 8.13
C ALA A 165 1.86 -20.84 7.37
N LEU A 166 2.05 -20.81 6.04
CA LEU A 166 2.13 -22.01 5.19
C LEU A 166 3.40 -22.09 4.31
N ARG A 167 4.37 -21.18 4.47
CA ARG A 167 5.63 -21.28 3.70
C ARG A 167 6.58 -22.30 4.34
N PRO A 168 7.06 -23.31 3.59
CA PRO A 168 8.13 -24.18 4.07
C PRO A 168 9.40 -23.35 4.31
N ALA A 169 10.13 -23.67 5.38
CA ALA A 169 11.24 -22.91 5.96
C ALA A 169 12.52 -22.78 5.07
N GLY A 170 12.41 -22.88 3.74
CA GLY A 170 13.56 -23.00 2.83
C GLY A 170 13.57 -22.10 1.59
N LEU A 171 12.61 -21.21 1.38
CA LEU A 171 12.60 -20.33 0.20
C LEU A 171 12.80 -18.86 0.59
N ASN A 172 14.05 -18.41 0.64
CA ASN A 172 14.40 -16.99 0.75
C ASN A 172 14.10 -16.26 -0.57
N VAL A 173 12.91 -15.67 -0.67
CA VAL A 173 12.66 -14.56 -1.60
C VAL A 173 13.00 -13.28 -0.84
N ALA A 174 14.24 -12.81 -0.98
CA ALA A 174 14.71 -11.59 -0.33
C ALA A 174 13.99 -10.36 -0.91
N SER A 175 12.89 -9.91 -0.31
CA SER A 175 12.25 -8.62 -0.67
C SER A 175 11.35 -8.00 0.42
N GLY A 176 11.26 -8.58 1.62
CA GLY A 176 10.55 -7.95 2.74
C GLY A 176 11.55 -7.33 3.72
N LEU A 177 11.37 -6.05 4.07
CA LEU A 177 12.08 -5.38 5.16
C LEU A 177 11.72 -5.92 6.57
N GLY A 178 11.20 -7.16 6.66
CA GLY A 178 10.89 -7.86 7.91
C GLY A 178 10.31 -6.96 9.02
N PRO A 179 10.91 -6.97 10.24
CA PRO A 179 10.39 -6.24 11.41
C PRO A 179 10.68 -4.73 11.40
N VAL A 180 11.17 -4.15 10.30
CA VAL A 180 11.44 -2.71 10.21
C VAL A 180 10.10 -1.93 10.28
N PRO A 181 9.95 -0.98 11.21
CA PRO A 181 8.77 -0.12 11.26
C PRO A 181 8.52 0.55 9.91
N TYR A 182 7.27 0.57 9.44
CA TYR A 182 6.90 1.09 8.11
C TYR A 182 7.52 0.35 6.92
N GLY A 183 8.06 -0.87 7.10
CA GLY A 183 8.68 -1.68 6.05
C GLY A 183 7.86 -1.76 4.76
N ASN A 184 6.54 -1.93 4.87
CA ASN A 184 5.64 -1.96 3.72
C ASN A 184 5.61 -0.64 2.92
N LEU A 185 5.68 0.52 3.61
CA LEU A 185 5.72 1.83 2.96
C LEU A 185 7.04 2.01 2.20
N PHE A 186 8.17 1.59 2.79
CA PHE A 186 9.47 1.63 2.14
C PHE A 186 9.54 0.69 0.93
N THR A 187 9.00 -0.53 1.04
CA THR A 187 8.92 -1.48 -0.07
C THR A 187 8.06 -0.92 -1.21
N GLN A 188 6.88 -0.38 -0.89
CA GLN A 188 5.98 0.19 -1.89
C GLN A 188 6.58 1.42 -2.59
N ALA A 189 7.08 2.40 -1.83
CA ALA A 189 7.68 3.60 -2.39
C ALA A 189 8.97 3.30 -3.16
N GLY A 190 9.78 2.37 -2.65
CA GLY A 190 10.98 1.89 -3.33
C GLY A 190 10.68 1.27 -4.69
N ALA A 191 9.70 0.36 -4.75
CA ALA A 191 9.25 -0.24 -6.01
C ALA A 191 8.69 0.81 -6.98
N LYS A 192 7.94 1.80 -6.49
CA LYS A 192 7.35 2.87 -7.31
C LYS A 192 8.39 3.78 -7.97
N TYR A 193 9.46 4.12 -7.25
CA TYR A 193 10.43 5.13 -7.69
C TYR A 193 11.81 4.55 -8.07
N GLY A 194 11.98 3.23 -8.02
CA GLY A 194 13.26 2.58 -8.31
C GLY A 194 14.32 2.84 -7.25
N VAL A 195 13.93 3.00 -5.99
CA VAL A 195 14.84 3.24 -4.85
C VAL A 195 14.86 2.00 -3.97
N SER A 196 16.03 1.63 -3.45
CA SER A 196 16.14 0.50 -2.52
C SER A 196 15.26 0.73 -1.27
N PRO A 197 14.35 -0.19 -0.91
CA PRO A 197 13.58 -0.10 0.33
C PRO A 197 14.48 0.01 1.57
N LYS A 198 15.61 -0.72 1.59
CA LYS A 198 16.59 -0.66 2.68
C LYS A 198 17.22 0.72 2.81
N LEU A 199 17.47 1.40 1.69
CA LEU A 199 17.99 2.76 1.71
C LEU A 199 16.98 3.73 2.32
N LEU A 200 15.70 3.63 1.96
CA LEU A 200 14.63 4.46 2.55
C LEU A 200 14.48 4.19 4.05
N ALA A 201 14.53 2.93 4.46
CA ALA A 201 14.50 2.55 5.88
C ALA A 201 15.70 3.10 6.66
N ALA A 202 16.91 3.01 6.08
CA ALA A 202 18.12 3.56 6.67
C ALA A 202 18.07 5.08 6.83
N VAL A 203 17.55 5.80 5.83
CA VAL A 203 17.29 7.25 5.94
C VAL A 203 16.30 7.52 7.08
N ALA A 204 15.14 6.87 7.09
CA ALA A 204 14.13 7.07 8.15
C ALA A 204 14.67 6.77 9.57
N LYS A 205 15.54 5.76 9.69
CA LYS A 205 16.22 5.41 10.95
C LYS A 205 17.10 6.56 11.44
N VAL A 206 17.89 7.17 10.56
CA VAL A 206 18.81 8.26 10.93
C VAL A 206 18.06 9.56 11.16
N GLU A 207 17.05 9.85 10.34
CA GLU A 207 16.28 11.09 10.41
C GLU A 207 15.45 11.18 11.70
N SER A 208 14.69 10.14 12.03
CA SER A 208 13.70 10.21 13.11
C SER A 208 13.72 9.03 14.06
N ASN A 209 14.60 8.04 13.85
CA ASN A 209 14.52 6.74 14.50
C ASN A 209 13.12 6.10 14.34
N TYR A 210 12.52 6.26 13.15
CA TYR A 210 11.16 5.84 12.83
C TYR A 210 10.03 6.56 13.60
N ASN A 211 10.27 7.75 14.15
CA ASN A 211 9.24 8.53 14.81
C ASN A 211 8.47 9.41 13.80
N PRO A 212 7.18 9.11 13.51
CA PRO A 212 6.40 9.85 12.53
C PRO A 212 5.98 11.25 13.01
N ARG A 213 6.20 11.56 14.29
CA ARG A 213 5.86 12.84 14.92
C ARG A 213 7.10 13.64 15.31
N ALA A 214 8.30 13.24 14.87
CA ALA A 214 9.52 13.95 15.18
C ALA A 214 9.50 15.37 14.59
N VAL A 215 9.95 16.35 15.35
CA VAL A 215 10.17 17.72 14.89
C VAL A 215 11.54 18.17 15.36
N SER A 216 12.43 18.54 14.43
CA SER A 216 13.76 19.04 14.78
C SER A 216 13.71 20.51 15.23
N PRO A 217 14.75 21.02 15.92
CA PRO A 217 14.86 22.45 16.24
C PRO A 217 14.85 23.36 15.00
N ALA A 218 15.31 22.86 13.86
CA ALA A 218 15.29 23.57 12.58
C ALA A 218 13.92 23.51 11.87
N GLY A 219 12.97 22.72 12.40
CA GLY A 219 11.61 22.59 11.88
C GLY A 219 11.41 21.44 10.90
N ALA A 220 12.37 20.52 10.76
CA ALA A 220 12.19 19.31 9.95
C ALA A 220 11.15 18.38 10.60
N GLN A 221 10.27 17.77 9.81
CA GLN A 221 9.07 17.10 10.32
C GLN A 221 8.94 15.64 9.90
N GLY A 222 8.44 14.85 10.86
CA GLY A 222 7.97 13.49 10.71
C GLY A 222 9.03 12.46 10.36
N LEU A 223 8.56 11.33 9.82
CA LEU A 223 9.32 10.10 9.65
C LEU A 223 10.61 10.30 8.84
N MET A 224 10.54 11.16 7.82
CA MET A 224 11.62 11.42 6.86
C MET A 224 12.27 12.80 7.05
N GLN A 225 11.94 13.50 8.14
CA GLN A 225 12.44 14.83 8.49
C GLN A 225 12.46 15.81 7.30
N LEU A 226 11.33 15.93 6.61
CA LEU A 226 11.21 16.90 5.53
C LEU A 226 11.09 18.31 6.12
N MET A 227 11.89 19.25 5.62
CA MET A 227 11.70 20.67 5.90
C MET A 227 10.34 21.14 5.33
N PRO A 228 9.64 22.10 5.95
CA PRO A 228 8.30 22.51 5.52
C PRO A 228 8.24 22.97 4.06
N GLY A 229 9.24 23.74 3.60
CA GLY A 229 9.34 24.15 2.20
C GLY A 229 9.55 22.98 1.23
N THR A 230 10.31 21.97 1.64
CA THR A 230 10.52 20.74 0.86
C THR A 230 9.22 19.92 0.79
N ALA A 231 8.52 19.75 1.91
CA ALA A 231 7.25 19.04 1.97
C ALA A 231 6.19 19.71 1.08
N ALA A 232 6.11 21.05 1.13
CA ALA A 232 5.23 21.84 0.26
C ALA A 232 5.60 21.67 -1.23
N GLY A 233 6.88 21.73 -1.58
CA GLY A 233 7.35 21.52 -2.95
C GLY A 233 7.09 20.09 -3.46
N LEU A 234 7.00 19.12 -2.55
CA LEU A 234 6.63 17.75 -2.86
C LEU A 234 5.10 17.52 -2.83
N GLY A 235 4.31 18.46 -2.30
CA GLY A 235 2.86 18.31 -2.14
C GLY A 235 2.48 17.19 -1.17
N VAL A 236 3.25 17.05 -0.08
CA VAL A 236 3.06 16.00 0.94
C VAL A 236 2.87 16.60 2.33
N ASP A 237 2.06 15.95 3.17
CA ASP A 237 2.07 16.17 4.62
C ASP A 237 3.25 15.40 5.26
N PRO A 238 4.24 16.08 5.85
CA PRO A 238 5.41 15.41 6.42
C PRO A 238 5.10 14.61 7.69
N LEU A 239 3.97 14.87 8.37
CA LEU A 239 3.54 14.15 9.57
C LEU A 239 2.68 12.91 9.24
N ASP A 240 2.26 12.75 7.98
CA ASP A 240 1.66 11.51 7.47
C ASP A 240 2.78 10.58 6.97
N PRO A 241 3.00 9.40 7.58
CA PRO A 241 4.12 8.53 7.23
C PRO A 241 4.10 8.04 5.77
N ALA A 242 2.91 7.82 5.20
CA ALA A 242 2.80 7.33 3.83
C ALA A 242 3.19 8.43 2.83
N GLN A 243 2.69 9.66 3.04
CA GLN A 243 3.05 10.81 2.21
C GLN A 243 4.52 11.21 2.38
N ALA A 244 5.04 11.22 3.61
CA ALA A 244 6.44 11.51 3.88
C ALA A 244 7.38 10.52 3.17
N VAL A 245 7.09 9.21 3.24
CA VAL A 245 7.89 8.17 2.58
C VAL A 245 7.79 8.24 1.06
N ASP A 246 6.58 8.42 0.49
CA ASP A 246 6.40 8.55 -0.96
C ASP A 246 7.13 9.79 -1.50
N GLY A 247 6.97 10.95 -0.85
CA GLY A 247 7.64 12.19 -1.23
C GLY A 247 9.16 12.10 -1.14
N SER A 248 9.67 11.50 -0.06
CA SER A 248 11.11 11.33 0.16
C SER A 248 11.73 10.33 -0.81
N ALA A 249 11.01 9.24 -1.14
CA ALA A 249 11.45 8.29 -2.14
C ALA A 249 11.53 8.93 -3.54
N ARG A 250 10.54 9.74 -3.91
CA ARG A 250 10.58 10.51 -5.18
C ARG A 250 11.75 11.49 -5.21
N MET A 251 11.98 12.22 -4.12
CA MET A 251 13.11 13.14 -4.00
C MET A 251 14.45 12.39 -4.12
N LEU A 252 14.62 11.30 -3.36
CA LEU A 252 15.84 10.52 -3.33
C LEU A 252 16.13 9.85 -4.69
N ALA A 253 15.11 9.38 -5.41
CA ALA A 253 15.26 8.89 -6.79
C ALA A 253 15.82 9.97 -7.72
N GLY A 254 15.32 11.21 -7.62
CA GLY A 254 15.83 12.35 -8.36
C GLY A 254 17.29 12.68 -8.02
N LEU A 255 17.66 12.58 -6.75
CA LEU A 255 19.04 12.81 -6.29
C LEU A 255 19.99 11.70 -6.77
N LEU A 256 19.59 10.43 -6.67
CA LEU A 256 20.36 9.29 -7.18
C LEU A 256 20.61 9.44 -8.68
N LYS A 257 19.56 9.77 -9.46
CA LYS A 257 19.71 10.04 -10.89
C LYS A 257 20.61 11.23 -11.20
N LYS A 258 20.56 12.28 -10.38
CA LYS A 258 21.32 13.52 -10.60
C LYS A 258 22.81 13.36 -10.31
N PHE A 259 23.17 12.60 -9.28
CA PHE A 259 24.54 12.48 -8.81
C PHE A 259 25.21 11.16 -9.18
N ASP A 260 24.45 10.15 -9.61
CA ASP A 260 24.93 8.79 -9.93
C ASP A 260 25.82 8.19 -8.83
N SER A 261 25.51 8.54 -7.58
CA SER A 261 26.32 8.24 -6.41
C SER A 261 25.45 8.31 -5.15
N THR A 262 25.31 7.18 -4.47
CA THR A 262 24.54 7.09 -3.21
C THR A 262 25.06 8.05 -2.13
N PRO A 263 26.39 8.13 -1.84
CA PRO A 263 26.91 9.08 -0.86
C PRO A 263 26.57 10.54 -1.18
N LEU A 264 26.65 10.94 -2.47
CA LEU A 264 26.33 12.31 -2.88
C LEU A 264 24.82 12.58 -2.86
N ALA A 265 23.99 11.59 -3.18
CA ALA A 265 22.55 11.69 -3.05
C ALA A 265 22.13 11.85 -1.57
N LEU A 266 22.75 11.10 -0.65
CA LEU A 266 22.51 11.24 0.79
C LEU A 266 22.99 12.60 1.32
N ALA A 267 24.17 13.06 0.89
CA ALA A 267 24.64 14.40 1.22
C ALA A 267 23.69 15.47 0.69
N ALA A 268 23.15 15.30 -0.52
CA ALA A 268 22.19 16.23 -1.11
C ALA A 268 20.82 16.17 -0.43
N TYR A 269 20.44 15.03 0.16
CA TYR A 269 19.22 14.89 0.94
C TYR A 269 19.30 15.75 2.23
N ASN A 270 20.43 15.67 2.94
CA ASN A 270 20.66 16.43 4.18
C ASN A 270 21.01 17.92 3.95
N ALA A 271 21.94 18.21 3.03
CA ALA A 271 22.48 19.57 2.81
C ALA A 271 21.88 20.31 1.61
N GLY A 272 21.03 19.64 0.83
CA GLY A 272 20.52 20.15 -0.44
C GLY A 272 21.48 19.92 -1.62
N ALA A 273 20.90 19.63 -2.79
CA ALA A 273 21.65 19.35 -4.03
C ALA A 273 22.55 20.53 -4.47
N GLY A 274 22.15 21.78 -4.21
CA GLY A 274 22.95 22.95 -4.58
C GLY A 274 24.28 23.03 -3.82
N ALA A 275 24.31 22.59 -2.56
CA ALA A 275 25.55 22.54 -1.77
C ALA A 275 26.51 21.49 -2.35
N VAL A 276 26.01 20.27 -2.61
CA VAL A 276 26.82 19.19 -3.22
C VAL A 276 27.40 19.60 -4.56
N GLN A 277 26.61 20.28 -5.41
CA GLN A 277 27.08 20.80 -6.70
C GLN A 277 28.15 21.89 -6.54
N ARG A 278 27.98 22.81 -5.59
CA ARG A 278 28.95 23.90 -5.33
C ARG A 278 30.30 23.37 -4.89
N TYR A 279 30.32 22.35 -4.03
CA TYR A 279 31.55 21.79 -3.47
C TYR A 279 32.12 20.64 -4.33
N GLY A 280 31.40 20.16 -5.34
CA GLY A 280 31.84 19.03 -6.17
C GLY A 280 31.96 17.71 -5.40
N GLY A 281 31.23 17.57 -4.29
CA GLY A 281 31.37 16.45 -3.37
C GLY A 281 30.51 16.62 -2.11
N ILE A 282 30.75 15.79 -1.09
CA ILE A 282 30.11 15.97 0.22
C ILE A 282 30.58 17.32 0.80
N PRO A 283 29.67 18.28 1.07
CA PRO A 283 30.05 19.60 1.54
C PRO A 283 30.75 19.52 2.90
N PRO A 284 31.63 20.47 3.25
CA PRO A 284 32.37 20.50 4.52
C PRO A 284 31.48 20.95 5.69
N TYR A 285 30.25 20.44 5.75
CA TYR A 285 29.33 20.64 6.86
C TYR A 285 29.48 19.46 7.80
N ALA A 286 29.85 19.72 9.06
CA ALA A 286 30.11 18.68 10.05
C ALA A 286 28.92 17.70 10.20
N GLU A 287 27.70 18.23 10.14
CA GLU A 287 26.48 17.43 10.16
C GLU A 287 26.40 16.47 8.96
N THR A 288 26.58 16.98 7.74
CA THR A 288 26.48 16.19 6.51
C THR A 288 27.59 15.13 6.40
N GLN A 289 28.82 15.49 6.78
CA GLN A 289 29.94 14.56 6.84
C GLN A 289 29.71 13.42 7.84
N ALA A 290 28.97 13.68 8.92
CA ALA A 290 28.55 12.65 9.87
C ALA A 290 27.28 11.89 9.42
N TYR A 291 26.39 12.54 8.67
CA TYR A 291 25.11 11.99 8.23
C TYR A 291 25.27 10.83 7.26
N VAL A 292 26.08 11.03 6.21
CA VAL A 292 26.29 10.01 5.16
C VAL A 292 26.75 8.66 5.74
N PRO A 293 27.85 8.57 6.52
CA PRO A 293 28.29 7.29 7.07
C PRO A 293 27.30 6.71 8.10
N LYS A 294 26.51 7.52 8.80
CA LYS A 294 25.44 7.01 9.67
C LYS A 294 24.35 6.29 8.90
N VAL A 295 23.93 6.85 7.75
CA VAL A 295 22.93 6.21 6.89
C VAL A 295 23.50 4.95 6.26
N GLU A 296 24.75 4.97 5.79
CA GLU A 296 25.41 3.78 5.24
C GLU A 296 25.57 2.65 6.28
N ALA A 297 25.91 2.99 7.52
CA ALA A 297 25.94 2.02 8.62
C ALA A 297 24.56 1.46 8.94
N ALA A 298 23.52 2.30 8.97
CA ALA A 298 22.14 1.85 9.15
C ALA A 298 21.66 0.96 8.00
N LEU A 299 22.09 1.25 6.76
CA LEU A 299 21.81 0.44 5.57
C LEU A 299 22.48 -0.93 5.67
N ALA A 300 23.77 -0.98 6.03
CA ALA A 300 24.51 -2.23 6.19
C ALA A 300 23.90 -3.13 7.28
N ALA A 301 23.33 -2.54 8.34
CA ALA A 301 22.66 -3.27 9.40
C ALA A 301 21.34 -3.94 8.96
N LEU A 302 20.79 -3.59 7.79
CA LEU A 302 19.58 -4.20 7.22
C LEU A 302 19.88 -5.41 6.32
N GLY A 303 21.15 -5.82 6.23
CA GLY A 303 21.65 -6.96 5.43
C GLY A 303 21.48 -6.76 3.93
#